data_AF-A0A1Q3GSI5-F1
#
_entry.id   AF-A0A1Q3GSI5-F1
#
_cell.length_a   1.000
_cell.length_b   1.000
_cell.length_c   1.000
_cell.angle_alpha   90.00
_cell.angle_beta   90.00
_cell.angle_gamma   90.00
#
_symmetry.space_group_name_H-M   'P 1'
#
loop_
_entity.id
_entity.type
_entity.pdbx_description
1 polymer ?
#
loop_
_entity_poly.entity_id
_entity_poly.type
_entity_poly.pdbx_seq_one_letter_code
_entity_poly.pdbx_strand_id
1 'polypeptide(L)'
;MQELFMKLIYSGVGMAALTAETFKQTIDKLVDDRKLSAEEGKKIVDEFFKNFEKAETTRSEFESQIGKVLERFAKNFGFVPAGEVESLNKRIDELEAKLADQKKPTTRRAAKKA
;
A
#
# COMPACT_ATOMS: atom_id res chain seq x y z
N MET A 1 6.31 -5.08 -4.29
CA MET A 1 6.41 -3.62 -4.51
C MET A 1 5.20 -2.85 -3.97
N GLN A 2 3.96 -3.21 -4.30
CA GLN A 2 2.75 -2.57 -3.74
C GLN A 2 2.67 -2.65 -2.20
N GLU A 3 2.99 -3.80 -1.61
CA GLU A 3 3.05 -3.96 -0.14
C GLU A 3 4.13 -3.08 0.52
N LEU A 4 5.25 -2.82 -0.17
CA LEU A 4 6.31 -1.95 0.35
C LEU A 4 5.88 -0.50 0.34
N PHE A 5 5.17 -0.06 -0.70
CA PHE A 5 4.61 1.29 -0.78
C PHE A 5 3.51 1.51 0.28
N MET A 6 2.59 0.56 0.43
CA MET A 6 1.57 0.62 1.49
C MET A 6 2.23 0.62 2.87
N LYS A 7 3.21 -0.26 3.12
CA LYS A 7 3.99 -0.25 4.38
C LYS A 7 4.75 1.05 4.59
N LEU A 8 5.26 1.71 3.54
CA LEU A 8 5.94 3.01 3.64
C LEU A 8 4.98 4.13 4.05
N ILE A 9 3.77 4.13 3.48
CA ILE A 9 2.72 5.09 3.83
C ILE A 9 2.23 4.87 5.27
N TYR A 10 1.95 3.63 5.66
CA TYR A 10 1.55 3.29 7.04
C TYR A 10 2.69 3.51 8.04
N SER A 11 3.94 3.23 7.66
CA SER A 11 5.13 3.54 8.45
C SER A 11 5.39 5.05 8.56
N GLY A 12 5.02 5.83 7.55
CA GLY A 12 5.17 7.29 7.54
C GLY A 12 4.28 7.98 8.57
N VAL A 13 3.08 7.44 8.81
CA VAL A 13 2.17 7.95 9.86
C VAL A 13 2.77 7.73 11.26
N GLY A 14 3.44 6.60 11.49
CA GLY A 14 4.14 6.34 12.75
C GLY A 14 5.28 7.32 13.04
N MET A 15 6.07 7.68 12.01
CA MET A 15 7.13 8.68 12.14
C MET A 15 6.59 10.09 12.38
N ALA A 16 5.46 10.45 11.75
CA ALA A 16 4.82 11.76 11.97
C ALA A 16 4.29 11.90 13.41
N ALA A 17 3.66 10.84 13.95
CA ALA A 17 3.18 10.84 15.34
C ALA A 17 4.33 10.99 16.36
N LEU A 18 5.42 10.24 16.18
CA LEU A 18 6.63 10.36 17.01
C LEU A 18 7.25 11.76 16.94
N THR A 19 7.21 12.39 15.75
CA THR A 19 7.72 13.75 15.55
C THR A 19 6.83 14.79 16.23
N ALA A 20 5.50 14.61 16.18
CA ALA A 20 4.55 15.51 16.84
C ALA A 20 4.70 15.49 18.38
N GLU A 21 4.90 14.31 18.97
CA GLU A 21 5.16 14.18 20.41
C GLU A 21 6.50 14.82 20.81
N THR A 22 7.55 14.57 20.03
CA THR A 22 8.89 15.15 20.26
C THR A 22 8.86 16.68 20.10
N PHE A 23 8.09 17.18 19.13
CA PHE A 23 7.91 18.62 18.90
C PHE A 23 7.24 19.28 20.10
N LYS A 24 6.13 18.71 20.59
CA LYS A 24 5.43 19.23 21.78
C LYS A 24 6.35 19.26 23.00
N GLN A 25 7.06 18.15 23.28
CA GLN A 25 8.03 18.09 24.39
C GLN A 25 9.16 19.12 24.26
N THR A 26 9.58 19.44 23.04
CA THR A 26 10.62 20.45 22.79
C THR A 26 10.09 21.84 23.13
N ILE A 27 8.88 22.19 22.68
CA ILE A 27 8.26 23.47 23.02
C ILE A 27 8.02 23.60 24.52
N ASP A 28 7.51 22.56 25.17
CA ASP A 28 7.31 22.53 26.63
C ASP A 28 8.63 22.79 27.38
N LYS A 29 9.74 22.15 26.95
CA LYS A 29 11.08 22.42 27.51
C LYS A 29 11.54 23.86 27.31
N LEU A 30 11.23 24.48 26.18
CA LEU A 30 11.59 25.88 25.93
C LEU A 30 10.78 26.85 26.81
N VAL A 31 9.54 26.49 27.16
CA VAL A 31 8.72 27.22 28.14
C VAL A 31 9.30 27.06 29.54
N ASP A 32 9.68 25.84 29.94
CA ASP A 32 10.29 25.55 31.24
C ASP A 32 11.64 26.27 31.43
N ASP A 33 12.46 26.32 30.36
CA ASP A 33 13.73 27.05 30.29
C ASP A 33 13.53 28.58 30.31
N ARG A 34 12.29 29.09 30.37
CA ARG A 34 11.89 30.49 30.23
C ARG A 34 12.37 31.17 28.94
N LYS A 35 12.68 30.38 27.91
CA LYS A 35 13.04 30.89 26.57
C LYS A 35 11.81 31.26 25.76
N LEU A 36 10.65 30.71 26.11
CA LEU A 36 9.33 31.02 25.57
C LEU A 36 8.36 31.28 26.72
N SER A 37 7.37 32.14 26.50
CA SER A 37 6.24 32.23 27.42
C SER A 37 5.29 31.02 27.23
N ALA A 38 4.55 30.66 28.28
CA ALA A 38 3.57 29.57 28.20
C ALA A 38 2.47 29.83 27.14
N GLU A 39 2.11 31.10 26.94
CA GLU A 39 1.14 31.51 25.93
C GLU A 39 1.68 31.31 24.51
N GLU A 40 2.93 31.69 24.26
CA GLU A 40 3.59 31.48 22.95
C GLU A 40 3.82 30.00 22.66
N GLY A 41 4.28 29.22 23.65
CA GLY A 41 4.49 27.79 23.49
C GLY A 41 3.18 27.07 23.11
N LYS A 42 2.08 27.38 23.81
CA LYS A 42 0.77 26.84 23.49
C LYS A 42 0.32 27.24 22.09
N LYS A 43 0.53 28.49 21.69
CA LYS A 43 0.17 28.97 20.35
C LYS A 43 0.95 28.26 19.24
N ILE A 44 2.24 28.01 19.43
CA ILE A 44 3.08 27.29 18.47
C ILE A 44 2.61 25.84 18.31
N VAL A 45 2.30 25.17 19.42
CA VAL A 45 1.78 23.80 19.41
C VAL A 45 0.42 23.74 18.72
N ASP A 46 -0.50 24.66 19.05
CA ASP A 46 -1.83 24.73 18.45
C ASP A 46 -1.76 25.03 16.93
N GLU A 47 -0.88 25.94 16.50
CA GLU A 47 -0.66 26.23 15.08
C GLU A 47 -0.10 25.02 14.33
N PHE A 48 0.82 24.27 14.95
CA PHE A 48 1.37 23.04 14.36
C PHE A 48 0.27 22.00 14.11
N PHE A 49 -0.55 21.69 15.13
CA PHE A 49 -1.63 20.71 14.98
C PHE A 49 -2.70 21.17 13.98
N LYS A 50 -3.07 22.46 14.00
CA LYS A 50 -4.04 23.01 13.04
C LYS A 50 -3.53 22.94 11.59
N ASN A 51 -2.24 23.14 11.37
CA ASN A 51 -1.64 22.98 10.04
C ASN A 51 -1.50 21.52 9.65
N PHE A 52 -1.24 20.62 10.61
CA PHE A 52 -1.18 19.19 10.40
C PHE A 52 -2.55 18.60 9.98
N GLU A 53 -3.63 18.98 10.66
CA GLU A 53 -5.00 18.58 10.29
C GLU A 53 -5.39 19.04 8.88
N LYS A 54 -5.01 20.27 8.50
CA LYS A 54 -5.18 20.76 7.13
C LYS A 54 -4.40 19.92 6.12
N ALA A 55 -3.19 19.53 6.46
CA ALA A 55 -2.38 18.66 5.61
C ALA A 55 -2.99 17.25 5.48
N GLU A 56 -3.64 16.71 6.53
CA GLU A 56 -4.41 15.46 6.44
C GLU A 56 -5.63 15.58 5.52
N THR A 57 -6.31 16.72 5.50
CA THR A 57 -7.42 16.94 4.55
C THR A 57 -6.89 16.97 3.12
N THR A 58 -5.77 17.67 2.88
CA THR A 58 -5.07 17.62 1.59
C THR A 58 -4.57 16.22 1.25
N ARG A 59 -4.20 15.41 2.26
CA ARG A 59 -3.80 14.02 2.05
C ARG A 59 -4.92 13.18 1.46
N SER A 60 -6.16 13.34 1.91
CA SER A 60 -7.31 12.63 1.31
C SER A 60 -7.50 12.99 -0.17
N GLU A 61 -7.36 14.27 -0.52
CA GLU A 61 -7.39 14.71 -1.92
C GLU A 61 -6.21 14.15 -2.72
N PHE A 62 -5.03 14.13 -2.11
CA PHE A 62 -3.81 13.60 -2.69
C PHE A 62 -3.88 12.08 -2.92
N GLU A 63 -4.43 11.32 -1.97
CA GLU A 63 -4.67 9.88 -2.11
C GLU A 63 -5.67 9.61 -3.24
N SER A 64 -6.73 10.43 -3.38
CA SER A 64 -7.68 10.34 -4.49
C SER A 64 -7.02 10.63 -5.84
N GLN A 65 -6.15 11.64 -5.90
CA GLN A 65 -5.41 11.97 -7.12
C GLN A 65 -4.40 10.89 -7.48
N ILE A 66 -3.65 10.37 -6.51
CA ILE A 66 -2.72 9.25 -6.70
C ILE A 66 -3.48 8.01 -7.18
N GLY A 67 -4.64 7.69 -6.58
CA GLY A 67 -5.49 6.59 -7.01
C GLY A 67 -5.88 6.71 -8.48
N LYS A 68 -6.30 7.90 -8.92
CA LYS A 68 -6.64 8.17 -10.33
C LYS A 68 -5.42 8.07 -11.26
N VAL A 69 -4.24 8.50 -10.82
CA VAL A 69 -3.01 8.37 -11.61
C VAL A 69 -2.64 6.90 -11.73
N LEU A 70 -2.63 6.16 -10.63
CA LEU A 70 -2.34 4.72 -10.63
C LEU A 70 -3.34 3.94 -11.49
N GLU A 71 -4.63 4.28 -11.44
CA GLU A 71 -5.64 3.65 -12.28
C GLU A 71 -5.44 3.93 -13.77
N ARG A 72 -5.09 5.17 -14.14
CA ARG A 72 -4.72 5.53 -15.52
C ARG A 72 -3.45 4.83 -15.97
N PHE A 73 -2.44 4.74 -15.10
CA PHE A 73 -1.21 4.02 -15.40
C PHE A 73 -1.47 2.52 -15.58
N ALA A 74 -2.30 1.90 -14.72
CA ALA A 74 -2.70 0.50 -14.86
C ALA A 74 -3.42 0.25 -16.19
N LYS A 75 -4.36 1.12 -16.56
CA LYS A 75 -5.10 1.03 -17.83
C LYS A 75 -4.23 1.26 -19.07
N ASN A 76 -3.31 2.23 -19.02
CA ASN A 76 -2.54 2.64 -20.21
C ASN A 76 -1.24 1.85 -20.41
N PHE A 77 -0.61 1.36 -19.34
CA PHE A 77 0.65 0.62 -19.40
C PHE A 77 0.50 -0.89 -19.24
N GLY A 78 -0.73 -1.41 -19.24
CA GLY A 78 -0.98 -2.86 -19.22
C GLY A 78 -0.49 -3.54 -17.95
N PHE A 79 -0.51 -2.84 -16.82
CA PHE A 79 -0.21 -3.45 -15.53
C PHE A 79 -1.40 -4.31 -15.09
N VAL A 80 -1.35 -5.58 -15.48
CA VAL A 80 -2.32 -6.60 -15.06
C VAL A 80 -2.18 -6.78 -13.53
N PRO A 81 -3.27 -6.69 -12.75
CA PRO A 81 -3.23 -6.96 -11.32
C PRO A 81 -2.60 -8.33 -11.06
N ALA A 82 -1.75 -8.47 -10.04
CA ALA A 82 -1.08 -9.74 -9.74
C ALA A 82 -2.07 -10.92 -9.59
N GLY A 83 -3.28 -10.65 -9.08
CA GLY A 83 -4.35 -11.64 -8.98
C GLY A 83 -4.90 -12.11 -10.33
N GLU A 84 -4.95 -11.25 -11.35
CA GLU A 84 -5.34 -11.66 -12.70
C GLU A 84 -4.28 -12.59 -13.30
N VAL A 85 -2.99 -12.27 -13.14
CA VAL A 85 -1.87 -13.14 -13.56
C VAL A 85 -1.92 -14.51 -12.87
N GLU A 86 -2.20 -14.54 -11.56
CA GLU A 86 -2.34 -15.79 -10.81
C GLU A 86 -3.54 -16.62 -11.30
N SER A 87 -4.67 -15.97 -11.62
CA SER A 87 -5.84 -16.64 -12.18
C SER A 87 -5.57 -17.23 -13.56
N LEU A 88 -4.80 -16.52 -14.40
CA LEU A 88 -4.38 -17.00 -15.71
C LEU A 88 -3.45 -18.22 -15.56
N ASN A 89 -2.48 -18.16 -14.64
CA ASN A 89 -1.58 -19.29 -14.36
C ASN A 89 -2.36 -20.53 -13.89
N LYS A 90 -3.31 -20.39 -12.96
CA LYS A 90 -4.15 -21.53 -12.53
C LYS A 90 -4.94 -22.14 -13.68
N ARG A 91 -5.50 -21.31 -14.57
CA ARG A 91 -6.20 -21.81 -15.77
C ARG A 91 -5.25 -22.51 -16.74
N ILE A 92 -4.01 -22.02 -16.88
CA ILE A 92 -2.98 -22.67 -17.69
C ILE A 92 -2.63 -24.03 -17.09
N ASP A 93 -2.35 -24.10 -15.79
CA ASP A 93 -2.03 -25.36 -15.10
C ASP A 93 -3.16 -26.40 -15.24
N GLU A 94 -4.43 -25.97 -15.07
CA GLU A 94 -5.59 -26.84 -15.26
C GLU A 94 -5.72 -27.36 -16.71
N LEU A 95 -5.41 -26.52 -17.69
CA LEU A 95 -5.45 -26.90 -19.11
C LEU A 95 -4.30 -27.83 -19.46
N GLU A 96 -3.10 -27.58 -18.93
CA GLU A 96 -1.93 -28.44 -19.09
C GLU A 96 -2.17 -29.83 -18.47
N ALA A 97 -2.78 -29.88 -17.28
CA ALA A 97 -3.16 -31.14 -16.64
C ALA A 97 -4.18 -31.93 -17.48
N LYS A 98 -5.21 -31.25 -18.03
CA LYS A 98 -6.21 -31.87 -18.92
C LYS A 98 -5.59 -32.38 -20.23
N LEU A 99 -4.63 -31.65 -20.79
CA LEU A 99 -3.89 -32.07 -21.98
C LEU A 99 -2.98 -33.28 -21.70
N ALA A 100 -2.35 -33.33 -20.52
CA ALA A 100 -1.53 -34.46 -20.09
C ALA A 100 -2.36 -35.75 -19.93
N ASP A 101 -3.58 -35.65 -19.41
CA ASP A 101 -4.49 -36.80 -19.29
C ASP A 101 -5.04 -37.27 -20.65
N GLN A 102 -5.27 -36.35 -21.61
CA GLN A 102 -5.67 -36.72 -22.97
C GLN A 102 -4.54 -37.34 -23.81
N LYS A 103 -3.27 -37.08 -23.45
CA LYS A 103 -2.10 -37.64 -24.16
C LYS A 103 -1.69 -39.04 -23.71
N LYS A 104 -2.33 -39.62 -22.67
CA LYS A 104 -2.11 -41.03 -22.32
C LYS A 104 -2.69 -41.90 -23.44
N PRO A 105 -1.85 -42.62 -24.20
CA PRO A 105 -2.31 -43.38 -25.34
C PRO A 105 -3.23 -44.51 -24.86
N THR A 106 -4.30 -44.67 -25.62
CA THR A 106 -5.10 -45.88 -25.76
C THR A 106 -4.21 -47.09 -26.04
N THR A 107 -3.65 -47.71 -25.00
CA THR A 107 -2.95 -48.99 -25.11
C THR A 107 -3.47 -49.98 -24.09
N ARG A 108 -4.77 -50.31 -24.16
CA ARG A 108 -5.29 -51.49 -23.45
C ARG A 108 -6.56 -52.06 -24.06
N ARG A 109 -6.56 -52.38 -25.36
CA ARG A 109 -7.56 -53.32 -25.92
C ARG A 109 -7.19 -53.89 -27.30
N ALA A 110 -6.00 -54.45 -27.43
CA ALA A 110 -5.66 -55.32 -28.56
C ALA A 110 -4.78 -56.49 -28.09
N ALA A 111 -5.29 -57.33 -27.19
CA ALA A 111 -4.70 -58.63 -26.88
C ALA A 111 -5.74 -59.55 -26.20
N LYS A 112 -6.68 -60.11 -26.99
CA LYS A 112 -7.22 -61.46 -26.74
C LYS A 112 -7.96 -61.97 -28.00
N LYS A 113 -7.19 -62.50 -28.95
CA LYS A 113 -7.62 -63.53 -29.90
C LYS A 113 -6.40 -64.40 -30.20
N ALA A 114 -6.30 -65.51 -29.48
CA ALA A 114 -5.64 -66.74 -29.84
C ALA A 114 -6.19 -67.81 -28.88
#